data_AF-A0A7X1P569-F1
#
_entry.id   AF-A0A7X1P569-F1
#
_cell.length_a   1.000
_cell.length_b   1.000
_cell.length_c   1.000
_cell.angle_alpha   90.00
_cell.angle_beta   90.00
_cell.angle_gamma   90.00
#
_symmetry.space_group_name_H-M   'P 1'
#
loop_
_entity.id
_entity.type
_entity.pdbx_description
1 polymer ?
#
loop_
_entity_poly.entity_id
_entity_poly.type
_entity_poly.pdbx_seq_one_letter_code
_entity_poly.pdbx_strand_id
1 'polypeptide(L)' 'MNDKHAKKSPVFAAGKRWEAKRDSKLYESEVTALVRKMLEDPQILEDQQWAWRRWRSGDNAIKQD' A
#
# COMPACT_ATOMS: atom_id res chain seq x y z
N MET A 1 -15.84 -18.18 -7.06
CA MET A 1 -14.43 -18.62 -6.91
C MET A 1 -14.02 -18.37 -5.47
N ASN A 2 -13.25 -19.26 -4.86
CA ASN A 2 -12.84 -19.15 -3.46
C ASN A 2 -12.01 -17.85 -3.27
N ASP A 3 -12.50 -16.90 -2.49
CA ASP A 3 -11.74 -15.75 -1.94
C ASP A 3 -10.60 -16.16 -0.98
N LYS A 4 -10.22 -17.44 -0.98
CA LYS A 4 -9.23 -18.04 -0.09
C LYS A 4 -7.79 -17.58 -0.36
N HIS A 5 -7.54 -16.78 -1.39
CA HIS A 5 -6.22 -16.25 -1.77
C HIS A 5 -6.09 -14.73 -1.63
N ALA A 6 -7.12 -14.01 -1.19
CA ALA A 6 -6.99 -12.59 -0.90
C ALA A 6 -6.10 -12.41 0.34
N LYS A 7 -4.98 -11.68 0.20
CA LYS A 7 -4.20 -11.27 1.37
C LYS A 7 -5.07 -10.36 2.22
N LYS A 8 -5.11 -10.63 3.53
CA LYS A 8 -5.76 -9.73 4.48
C LYS A 8 -4.96 -8.44 4.54
N SER A 9 -5.65 -7.30 4.55
CA SER A 9 -5.00 -6.00 4.73
C SER A 9 -4.17 -5.98 6.01
N PRO A 10 -2.99 -5.35 5.99
CA PRO A 10 -2.15 -5.23 7.17
C PRO A 10 -2.90 -4.48 8.28
N VAL A 11 -2.85 -5.02 9.50
CA VAL A 11 -3.40 -4.38 10.69
C VAL A 11 -2.25 -3.71 11.43
N PHE A 12 -2.31 -2.40 11.58
CA PHE A 12 -1.32 -1.62 12.30
C PHE A 12 -1.68 -1.50 13.77
N ALA A 13 -0.67 -1.46 14.64
CA ALA A 13 -0.88 -1.20 16.06
C ALA A 13 -1.55 0.16 16.27
N ALA A 14 -2.43 0.23 17.27
CA ALA A 14 -3.06 1.48 17.67
C ALA A 14 -1.98 2.53 18.01
N GLY A 15 -2.11 3.72 17.43
CA GLY A 15 -1.16 4.82 17.65
C GLY A 15 0.10 4.79 16.77
N LYS A 16 0.26 3.80 15.88
CA LYS A 16 1.33 3.83 14.87
C LYS A 16 1.15 5.06 13.97
N ARG A 17 2.21 5.86 13.84
CA ARG A 17 2.26 7.07 13.01
C ARG A 17 3.47 7.01 12.10
N TRP A 18 3.33 7.55 10.89
CA TRP A 18 4.44 7.75 9.97
C TRP A 18 4.77 9.23 9.92
N GLU A 19 6.06 9.54 9.90
CA GLU A 19 6.53 10.91 9.83
C GLU A 19 6.39 11.45 8.39
N ALA A 20 5.84 12.64 8.22
CA ALA A 20 5.80 13.34 6.93
C ALA A 20 7.07 14.19 6.74
N LYS A 21 8.25 13.57 6.83
CA LYS A 21 9.52 14.30 6.73
C LYS A 21 9.91 14.54 5.27
N ARG A 22 9.90 15.81 4.88
CA ARG A 22 10.25 16.21 3.52
C ARG A 22 11.72 16.04 3.18
N ASP A 23 12.01 15.54 1.99
CA ASP A 23 13.35 15.54 1.40
C ASP A 23 13.61 16.88 0.69
N SER A 24 14.63 17.60 1.13
CA SER A 24 15.00 18.91 0.56
C SER A 24 15.52 18.83 -0.87
N LYS A 25 15.85 17.63 -1.37
CA LYS A 25 16.35 17.41 -2.74
C LYS A 25 15.24 17.10 -3.74
N LEU A 26 14.03 16.82 -3.28
CA LEU A 26 12.90 16.43 -4.12
C LEU A 26 11.79 17.49 -4.03
N TYR A 27 11.05 17.68 -5.12
CA TYR A 27 9.80 18.41 -5.04
C TYR A 27 8.74 17.49 -4.43
N GLU A 28 8.40 17.74 -3.17
CA GLU A 28 7.39 16.96 -2.47
C GLU A 28 6.44 17.83 -1.62
N SER A 29 5.17 17.46 -1.66
CA SER A 29 4.18 17.89 -0.69
C SER A 29 4.27 17.02 0.57
N GLU A 30 3.67 17.49 1.67
CA GLU A 30 3.51 16.70 2.90
C GLU A 30 2.88 15.32 2.67
N VAL A 31 1.91 15.24 1.76
CA VAL A 31 1.24 13.98 1.44
C VAL A 31 2.20 13.03 0.75
N THR A 32 2.97 13.51 -0.24
CA THR A 32 3.96 12.66 -0.92
C THR A 32 5.10 12.25 0.01
N ALA A 33 5.48 13.10 0.97
CA ALA A 33 6.43 12.79 2.05
C ALA A 33 5.94 11.60 2.88
N LEU A 34 4.69 11.70 3.33
CA LEU A 34 4.03 10.71 4.18
C LEU A 34 3.92 9.37 3.46
N VAL A 35 3.43 9.37 2.22
CA VAL A 35 3.28 8.13 1.43
C VAL A 35 4.64 7.46 1.20
N ARG A 36 5.69 8.23 0.87
CA ARG A 36 7.04 7.69 0.74
C ARG A 36 7.50 7.02 2.04
N LYS A 37 7.28 7.67 3.20
CA LYS A 37 7.62 7.09 4.51
C LYS A 37 6.77 5.89 4.89
N MET A 38 5.51 5.83 4.49
CA MET A 38 4.67 4.64 4.66
C MET A 38 5.18 3.45 3.86
N LEU A 39 5.68 3.67 2.64
CA LEU A 39 6.23 2.61 1.79
C LEU A 39 7.58 2.06 2.27
N GLU A 40 8.26 2.72 3.22
CA GLU A 40 9.43 2.16 3.91
C GLU A 40 9.03 1.03 4.88
N ASP A 41 7.75 0.94 5.28
CA ASP A 41 7.25 -0.15 6.11
C ASP A 41 7.11 -1.44 5.28
N PRO A 42 7.80 -2.54 5.64
CA PRO A 42 7.74 -3.79 4.89
C PRO A 42 6.34 -4.37 4.71
N GLN A 43 5.46 -4.19 5.70
CA GLN A 43 4.08 -4.72 5.62
C GLN A 43 3.25 -3.94 4.60
N ILE A 44 3.42 -2.62 4.54
CA ILE A 44 2.75 -1.77 3.54
C ILE A 44 3.32 -2.06 2.17
N LEU A 45 4.64 -2.15 2.05
CA LEU A 45 5.31 -2.41 0.78
C LEU A 45 4.85 -3.74 0.16
N GLU A 46 4.79 -4.80 0.97
CA GLU A 46 4.38 -6.12 0.51
C GLU A 46 2.90 -6.15 0.08
N ASP A 47 2.02 -5.48 0.84
CA ASP A 47 0.60 -5.34 0.51
C ASP A 47 0.39 -4.58 -0.81
N GLN A 48 1.05 -3.42 -0.97
CA GLN A 48 0.99 -2.62 -2.20
C GLN A 48 1.53 -3.40 -3.40
N GLN A 49 2.62 -4.14 -3.24
CA GLN A 49 3.15 -5.00 -4.30
C GLN A 49 2.18 -6.13 -4.66
N TRP A 50 1.54 -6.77 -3.68
CA TRP A 50 0.55 -7.81 -3.93
C TRP A 50 -0.67 -7.24 -4.68
N ALA A 51 -1.22 -6.12 -4.21
CA ALA A 51 -2.34 -5.44 -4.84
C ALA A 51 -2.02 -5.03 -6.29
N TRP A 52 -0.83 -4.48 -6.52
CA TRP A 52 -0.36 -4.11 -7.85
C TRP A 52 -0.17 -5.32 -8.78
N ARG A 53 0.41 -6.42 -8.28
CA ARG A 53 0.56 -7.66 -9.05
C ARG A 53 -0.78 -8.26 -9.43
N ARG A 54 -1.73 -8.31 -8.48
CA ARG A 54 -3.12 -8.74 -8.71
C ARG A 54 -3.81 -7.85 -9.75
N TRP A 55 -3.60 -6.53 -9.66
CA TRP A 55 -4.20 -5.61 -10.62
C TRP A 55 -3.64 -5.81 -12.03
N ARG A 56 -2.32 -5.99 -12.14
CA ARG A 56 -1.64 -6.25 -13.42
C ARG A 56 -1.88 -7.64 -14.01
N SER A 57 -2.14 -8.66 -13.19
CA SER A 57 -2.39 -10.03 -13.69
C SER A 57 -3.76 -10.19 -14.35
N GLY A 58 -4.64 -9.19 -14.28
CA GLY A 58 -6.00 -9.29 -14.81
C GLY A 58 -6.93 -10.12 -13.91
N ASP A 59 -6.50 -10.52 -12.72
CA ASP A 59 -7.35 -11.15 -11.69
C ASP A 59 -8.41 -10.19 -11.10
N ASN A 60 -8.49 -8.98 -11.66
CA ASN A 60 -9.57 -8.01 -11.46
C ASN A 60 -10.82 -8.33 -12.26
N ALA A 61 -11.07 -9.59 -12.62
CA ALA A 61 -12.40 -10.02 -13.02
C ALA A 61 -13.35 -9.95 -11.80
N ILE A 62 -13.58 -8.74 -11.31
CA ILE A 62 -14.83 -8.34 -10.69
C ILE A 62 -15.84 -8.53 -11.82
N LYS A 63 -16.43 -9.72 -11.88
CA LYS A 63 -17.65 -9.90 -12.67
C LYS A 63 -18.67 -8.95 -12.05
N GLN A 64 -18.99 -7.87 -12.75
CA GLN A 64 -20.22 -7.14 -12.50
C GLN A 64 -21.35 -8.12 -12.83
N ASP A 65 -22.19 -8.41 -11.83
CA ASP A 65 -23.42 -9.18 -12.00
C ASP A 65 -24.39 -8.48 -12.97
#